data_AF-A0A143C731-F1
#
_entry.id   AF-A0A143C731-F1
#
_cell.length_a   1.000
_cell.length_b   1.000
_cell.length_c   1.000
_cell.angle_alpha   90.00
_cell.angle_beta   90.00
_cell.angle_gamma   90.00
#
_symmetry.space_group_name_H-M   'P 1'
#
loop_
_entity.id
_entity.type
_entity.pdbx_description
1 polymer ?
#
loop_
_entity_poly.entity_id
_entity_poly.type
_entity_poly.pdbx_seq_one_letter_code
_entity_poly.pdbx_strand_id
1 'polypeptide(L)'
;MGPDTTGGAVVTRRGNRLVTTGCLTVLIALIAVLGIVVSWLWYRHWHDGNVNSERRGQALAAILEQAHARAGDTDRALETSGITDVDGLTGVIWQHSKAPVITHDVSHREFTATAASSAHYDAKAILPGGGSGQVTRCFVFTFTQHPGQGWTSRVSERDDDVCRPGAEIGGLVRLAQTRISSMYAQDLTRAGVQKALNPTGRRSFEVKSVVRQRDTTTVSVVVSSSGAAVDQCYRFTRPAPGDGQGPATAVPASSC
;
A
#
# COMPACT_ATOMS: atom_id res chain seq x y z
N MET A 1 -35.20 56.38 -82.14
CA MET A 1 -35.75 55.08 -81.69
C MET A 1 -34.59 54.10 -81.62
N GLY A 2 -34.01 53.91 -80.44
CA GLY A 2 -33.10 52.81 -80.15
C GLY A 2 -33.69 52.03 -78.98
N PRO A 3 -33.83 50.70 -79.05
CA PRO A 3 -34.33 49.90 -77.94
C PRO A 3 -33.23 49.64 -76.91
N ASP A 4 -33.62 49.74 -75.66
CA ASP A 4 -32.91 49.26 -74.47
C ASP A 4 -32.61 47.77 -74.55
N THR A 5 -31.43 47.36 -74.09
CA THR A 5 -31.21 46.06 -73.43
C THR A 5 -30.07 46.17 -72.40
N THR A 6 -30.36 46.77 -71.25
CA THR A 6 -29.65 46.46 -69.99
C THR A 6 -30.54 45.58 -69.13
N GLY A 7 -30.55 44.29 -69.45
CA GLY A 7 -31.10 43.25 -68.60
C GLY A 7 -29.99 42.60 -67.79
N GLY A 8 -30.08 42.68 -66.46
CA GLY A 8 -29.50 41.67 -65.56
C GLY A 8 -28.24 42.05 -64.80
N ALA A 9 -28.38 42.80 -63.71
CA ALA A 9 -27.39 42.79 -62.62
C ALA A 9 -27.91 43.34 -61.28
N VAL A 10 -29.12 43.00 -60.81
CA VAL A 10 -29.56 43.45 -59.47
C VAL A 10 -30.39 42.40 -58.72
N VAL A 11 -30.02 41.12 -58.73
CA VAL A 11 -30.64 40.12 -57.82
C VAL A 11 -29.63 39.12 -57.24
N THR A 12 -28.40 39.54 -56.94
CA THR A 12 -27.45 38.69 -56.19
C THR A 12 -26.89 39.35 -54.93
N ARG A 13 -27.13 40.65 -54.72
CA ARG A 13 -26.54 41.40 -53.59
C ARG A 13 -27.31 41.30 -52.27
N ARG A 14 -28.60 40.95 -52.30
CA ARG A 14 -29.49 40.95 -51.12
C ARG A 14 -29.58 39.60 -50.40
N GLY A 15 -29.53 38.48 -51.14
CA GLY A 15 -29.53 37.13 -50.57
C GLY A 15 -28.26 36.81 -49.78
N ASN A 16 -27.09 37.19 -50.30
CA ASN A 16 -25.81 36.99 -49.60
C ASN A 16 -25.73 37.74 -48.27
N ARG A 17 -26.33 38.93 -48.15
CA ARG A 17 -26.23 39.74 -46.93
C ARG A 17 -27.00 39.13 -45.75
N LEU A 18 -28.19 38.58 -45.98
CA LEU A 18 -29.01 37.89 -44.97
C LEU A 18 -28.40 36.55 -44.54
N VAL A 19 -27.88 35.77 -45.50
CA VAL A 19 -27.20 34.50 -45.20
C VAL A 19 -25.90 34.75 -44.43
N THR A 20 -25.14 35.80 -44.75
CA THR A 20 -23.94 36.17 -43.99
C THR A 20 -24.25 36.65 -42.57
N THR A 21 -25.33 37.39 -42.33
CA THR A 21 -25.69 37.84 -40.97
C THR A 21 -26.21 36.70 -40.11
N GLY A 22 -27.01 35.78 -40.67
CA GLY A 22 -27.44 34.56 -39.98
C GLY A 22 -26.28 33.64 -39.64
N CYS A 23 -25.37 33.40 -40.59
CA CYS A 23 -24.16 32.61 -40.39
C CYS A 23 -23.23 33.22 -39.33
N LEU A 24 -23.03 34.54 -39.35
CA LEU A 24 -22.24 35.25 -38.35
C LEU A 24 -22.85 35.13 -36.94
N THR A 25 -24.18 35.25 -36.82
CA THR A 25 -24.87 35.14 -35.52
C THR A 25 -24.75 33.73 -34.94
N VAL A 26 -24.91 32.70 -35.78
CA VAL A 26 -24.72 31.29 -35.40
C VAL A 26 -23.28 31.04 -34.97
N LEU A 27 -22.30 31.59 -35.70
CA LEU A 27 -20.88 31.44 -35.38
C LEU A 27 -20.52 32.15 -34.05
N ILE A 28 -21.06 33.34 -33.78
CA ILE A 28 -20.90 34.03 -32.49
C ILE A 28 -21.52 33.22 -31.36
N ALA A 29 -22.73 32.69 -31.55
CA ALA A 29 -23.40 31.85 -30.55
C ALA A 29 -22.60 30.57 -30.27
N LEU A 30 -22.08 29.91 -31.30
CA LEU A 30 -21.23 28.73 -31.16
C LEU A 30 -19.94 29.05 -30.40
N ILE A 31 -19.26 30.15 -30.74
CA ILE A 31 -18.03 30.57 -30.02
C ILE A 31 -18.34 30.86 -28.56
N ALA A 32 -19.46 31.55 -28.26
CA ALA A 32 -19.85 31.85 -26.90
C ALA A 32 -20.13 30.56 -26.10
N VAL A 33 -20.89 29.62 -26.66
CA VAL A 33 -21.18 28.32 -26.03
C VAL A 33 -19.90 27.52 -25.82
N LEU A 34 -19.04 27.42 -26.83
CA LEU A 34 -17.76 26.71 -26.71
C LEU A 34 -16.85 27.37 -25.68
N GLY A 35 -16.79 28.70 -25.64
CA GLY A 35 -16.03 29.46 -24.65
C GLY A 35 -16.51 29.18 -23.22
N ILE A 36 -17.83 29.13 -23.01
CA ILE A 36 -18.42 28.77 -21.71
C ILE A 36 -18.03 27.34 -21.32
N VAL A 37 -18.17 26.38 -22.25
CA VAL A 37 -17.84 24.98 -22.01
C VAL A 37 -16.35 24.81 -21.68
N VAL A 38 -15.46 25.44 -22.45
CA VAL A 38 -14.01 25.38 -22.22
C VAL A 38 -13.64 26.03 -20.88
N SER A 39 -14.21 27.20 -20.57
CA SER A 39 -13.98 27.88 -19.29
C SER A 39 -14.45 27.04 -18.10
N TRP A 40 -15.63 26.42 -18.22
CA TRP A 40 -16.16 25.53 -17.19
C TRP A 40 -15.30 24.27 -17.01
N LEU A 41 -14.88 23.63 -18.11
CA LEU A 41 -14.01 22.45 -18.06
C LEU A 41 -12.65 22.79 -17.45
N TRP A 42 -12.08 23.94 -17.81
CA TRP A 42 -10.82 24.43 -17.23
C TRP A 42 -10.95 24.66 -15.73
N TYR A 43 -11.98 25.42 -15.31
CA TYR A 43 -12.25 25.68 -13.90
C TYR A 43 -12.41 24.38 -13.10
N ARG A 44 -13.19 23.43 -13.64
CA ARG A 44 -13.41 22.15 -12.99
C ARG A 44 -12.12 21.34 -12.87
N HIS A 45 -11.34 21.24 -13.94
CA HIS A 45 -10.07 20.52 -13.93
C HIS A 45 -9.10 21.11 -12.90
N TRP A 46 -8.96 22.43 -12.88
CA TRP A 46 -8.12 23.13 -11.90
C TRP A 46 -8.61 22.91 -10.47
N HIS A 47 -9.92 23.09 -10.22
CA HIS A 47 -10.51 22.97 -8.89
C HIS A 47 -10.42 21.53 -8.36
N ASP A 48 -10.76 20.53 -9.17
CA ASP A 48 -10.66 19.11 -8.80
C ASP A 48 -9.20 18.72 -8.55
N GLY A 49 -8.26 19.22 -9.36
CA GLY A 49 -6.82 19.05 -9.15
C GLY A 49 -6.35 19.61 -7.81
N ASN A 50 -6.76 20.85 -7.47
CA ASN A 50 -6.39 21.49 -6.20
C ASN A 50 -6.95 20.72 -4.99
N VAL A 51 -8.24 20.37 -5.01
CA VAL A 51 -8.87 19.59 -3.94
C VAL A 51 -8.21 18.21 -3.77
N ASN A 52 -7.88 17.54 -4.88
CA ASN A 52 -7.21 16.24 -4.82
C ASN A 52 -5.79 16.35 -4.26
N SER A 53 -5.06 17.43 -4.58
CA SER A 53 -3.74 17.71 -4.02
C SER A 53 -3.81 17.92 -2.51
N GLU A 54 -4.79 18.72 -2.05
CA GLU A 54 -5.02 18.98 -0.63
C GLU A 54 -5.35 17.69 0.13
N ARG A 55 -6.30 16.90 -0.38
CA ARG A 55 -6.69 15.60 0.22
C ARG A 55 -5.54 14.61 0.25
N ARG A 56 -4.73 14.57 -0.81
CA ARG A 56 -3.50 13.77 -0.85
C ARG A 56 -2.51 14.23 0.22
N GLY A 57 -2.36 15.54 0.41
CA GLY A 57 -1.52 16.13 1.46
C GLY A 57 -2.00 15.78 2.87
N GLN A 58 -3.31 15.86 3.12
CA GLN A 58 -3.92 15.43 4.39
C GLN A 58 -3.69 13.94 4.65
N ALA A 59 -3.87 13.09 3.63
CA ALA A 59 -3.61 11.66 3.77
C ALA A 59 -2.13 11.36 4.06
N LEU A 60 -1.20 12.10 3.46
CA LEU A 60 0.23 11.97 3.75
C LEU A 60 0.55 12.40 5.19
N ALA A 61 0.02 13.54 5.65
CA ALA A 61 0.20 14.00 7.02
C ALA A 61 -0.36 12.99 8.04
N ALA A 62 -1.55 12.43 7.76
CA ALA A 62 -2.16 11.40 8.61
C ALA A 62 -1.31 10.13 8.70
N ILE A 63 -0.68 9.69 7.61
CA ILE A 63 0.24 8.54 7.63
C ILE A 63 1.45 8.84 8.50
N LEU A 64 2.05 10.03 8.37
CA LEU A 64 3.23 10.42 9.16
C LEU A 64 2.89 10.45 10.65
N GLU A 65 1.78 11.09 11.01
CA GLU A 65 1.29 11.11 12.39
C GLU A 65 1.04 9.70 12.92
N GLN A 66 0.38 8.84 12.12
CA GLN A 66 0.15 7.45 12.50
C GLN A 66 1.45 6.66 12.66
N ALA A 67 2.47 6.91 11.84
CA ALA A 67 3.77 6.25 11.99
C ALA A 67 4.44 6.66 13.31
N HIS A 68 4.45 7.95 13.64
CA HIS A 68 4.97 8.43 14.93
C HIS A 68 4.19 7.87 16.13
N ALA A 69 2.86 7.84 16.05
CA ALA A 69 2.02 7.26 17.09
C ALA A 69 2.33 5.76 17.30
N ARG A 70 2.43 4.98 16.21
CA ARG A 70 2.82 3.55 16.29
C ARG A 70 4.20 3.36 16.92
N ALA A 71 5.17 4.22 16.59
CA ALA A 71 6.50 4.15 17.18
C ALA A 71 6.44 4.39 18.70
N GLY A 72 5.74 5.45 19.14
CA GLY A 72 5.55 5.75 20.56
C GLY A 72 4.76 4.68 21.32
N ASP A 73 3.76 4.07 20.69
CA ASP A 73 3.02 2.95 21.30
C ASP A 73 3.85 1.68 21.40
N THR A 74 4.71 1.42 20.41
CA THR A 74 5.66 0.29 20.45
C THR A 74 6.69 0.50 21.56
N ASP A 75 7.22 1.72 21.69
CA ASP A 75 8.18 2.12 22.73
C ASP A 75 7.62 1.85 24.13
N ARG A 76 6.39 2.32 24.39
CA ARG A 76 5.68 2.07 25.64
C ARG A 76 5.39 0.59 25.87
N ALA A 77 5.05 -0.15 24.82
CA ALA A 77 4.82 -1.59 24.93
C ALA A 77 6.12 -2.35 25.27
N LEU A 78 7.24 -1.96 24.67
CA LEU A 78 8.55 -2.53 24.97
C LEU A 78 8.93 -2.27 26.43
N GLU A 79 8.77 -1.03 26.90
CA GLU A 79 9.04 -0.65 28.29
C GLU A 79 8.17 -1.42 29.30
N THR A 80 6.87 -1.57 29.02
CA THR A 80 5.92 -2.24 29.93
C THR A 80 5.97 -3.76 29.87
N SER A 81 6.50 -4.35 28.80
CA SER A 81 6.53 -5.81 28.61
C SER A 81 7.43 -6.55 29.61
N GLY A 82 8.50 -5.91 30.08
CA GLY A 82 9.55 -6.55 30.87
C GLY A 82 10.32 -7.67 30.13
N ILE A 83 10.08 -7.84 28.82
CA ILE A 83 10.72 -8.87 28.00
C ILE A 83 12.16 -8.43 27.70
N THR A 84 13.09 -9.39 27.75
CA THR A 84 14.52 -9.15 27.46
C THR A 84 15.07 -10.03 26.34
N ASP A 85 14.38 -11.12 25.99
CA ASP A 85 14.81 -11.98 24.90
C ASP A 85 14.45 -11.37 23.53
N VAL A 86 15.34 -11.58 22.55
CA VAL A 86 15.26 -10.93 21.23
C VAL A 86 13.99 -11.34 20.48
N ASP A 87 13.56 -12.59 20.60
CA ASP A 87 12.36 -13.10 19.93
C ASP A 87 11.09 -12.47 20.50
N GLY A 88 10.98 -12.37 21.82
CA GLY A 88 9.86 -11.71 22.49
C GLY A 88 9.80 -10.23 22.15
N LEU A 89 10.93 -9.52 22.15
CA LEU A 89 11.03 -8.12 21.73
C LEU A 89 10.64 -7.94 20.25
N THR A 90 11.11 -8.83 19.37
CA THR A 90 10.70 -8.86 17.96
C THR A 90 9.18 -9.03 17.82
N GLY A 91 8.58 -9.88 18.64
CA GLY A 91 7.13 -10.08 18.70
C GLY A 91 6.36 -8.83 19.11
N VAL A 92 6.81 -8.11 20.15
CA VAL A 92 6.21 -6.84 20.58
C VAL A 92 6.32 -5.79 19.48
N ILE A 93 7.49 -5.63 18.87
CA ILE A 93 7.70 -4.68 17.77
C ILE A 93 6.78 -5.02 16.60
N TRP A 94 6.70 -6.28 16.20
CA TRP A 94 5.79 -6.72 15.15
C TRP A 94 4.33 -6.43 15.48
N GLN A 95 3.90 -6.65 16.73
CA GLN A 95 2.52 -6.48 17.14
C GLN A 95 2.04 -5.03 16.93
N HIS A 96 2.89 -4.04 17.18
CA HIS A 96 2.55 -2.63 17.12
C HIS A 96 2.93 -1.95 15.78
N SER A 97 4.10 -2.29 15.21
CA SER A 97 4.53 -1.71 13.92
C SER A 97 3.90 -2.40 12.70
N LYS A 98 3.48 -3.67 12.86
CA LYS A 98 3.10 -4.57 11.76
C LYS A 98 4.18 -4.74 10.69
N ALA A 99 5.43 -4.46 11.03
CA ALA A 99 6.55 -4.61 10.11
C ALA A 99 6.79 -6.09 9.76
N PRO A 100 6.79 -6.46 8.47
CA PRO A 100 7.08 -7.83 8.05
C PRO A 100 8.57 -8.17 8.13
N VAL A 101 9.45 -7.18 8.26
CA VAL A 101 10.89 -7.39 8.40
C VAL A 101 11.36 -6.63 9.62
N ILE A 102 12.00 -7.34 10.53
CA ILE A 102 12.57 -6.80 11.77
C ILE A 102 13.97 -7.37 11.92
N THR A 103 14.97 -6.51 11.91
CA THR A 103 16.36 -6.86 12.16
C THR A 103 16.78 -6.39 13.54
N HIS A 104 17.73 -7.11 14.14
CA HIS A 104 18.30 -6.76 15.43
C HIS A 104 19.82 -6.62 15.29
N ASP A 105 20.34 -5.44 15.62
CA ASP A 105 21.76 -5.18 15.76
C ASP A 105 22.17 -5.32 17.22
N VAL A 106 22.82 -6.44 17.53
CA VAL A 106 23.30 -6.78 18.87
C VAL A 106 24.32 -5.76 19.39
N SER A 107 25.13 -5.16 18.50
CA SER A 107 26.20 -4.23 18.87
C SER A 107 25.63 -2.92 19.41
N HIS A 108 24.51 -2.47 18.82
CA HIS A 108 23.84 -1.23 19.18
C HIS A 108 22.59 -1.44 20.04
N ARG A 109 22.20 -2.70 20.34
CA ARG A 109 20.94 -3.06 21.01
C ARG A 109 19.73 -2.41 20.35
N GLU A 110 19.74 -2.48 19.04
CA GLU A 110 18.83 -1.73 18.18
C GLU A 110 18.01 -2.70 17.34
N PHE A 111 16.70 -2.45 17.28
CA PHE A 111 15.80 -3.12 16.37
C PHE A 111 15.41 -2.17 15.25
N THR A 112 15.49 -2.64 14.01
CA THR A 112 15.02 -1.91 12.85
C THR A 112 13.84 -2.66 12.23
N ALA A 113 12.68 -2.03 12.21
CA ALA A 113 11.45 -2.55 11.66
C ALA A 113 11.02 -1.73 10.45
N THR A 114 10.84 -2.38 9.30
CA THR A 114 10.53 -1.69 8.03
C THR A 114 9.11 -2.05 7.58
N ALA A 115 8.25 -1.05 7.40
CA ALA A 115 6.87 -1.26 7.00
C ALA A 115 6.37 -0.20 6.00
N ALA A 116 5.63 -0.65 4.99
CA ALA A 116 4.83 0.25 4.18
C ALA A 116 3.56 0.64 4.94
N SER A 117 3.23 1.93 4.94
CA SER A 117 1.96 2.45 5.45
C SER A 117 1.20 3.11 4.31
N SER A 118 -0.12 3.00 4.33
CA SER A 118 -0.97 3.60 3.31
C SER A 118 -2.22 4.22 3.89
N ALA A 119 -2.71 5.27 3.25
CA ALA A 119 -3.95 5.95 3.57
C ALA A 119 -4.70 6.23 2.29
N HIS A 120 -6.00 6.00 2.35
CA HIS A 120 -6.92 6.30 1.26
C HIS A 120 -7.40 7.74 1.39
N TYR A 121 -7.68 8.37 0.26
CA TYR A 121 -8.34 9.66 0.20
C TYR A 121 -9.40 9.64 -0.90
N ASP A 122 -10.50 10.34 -0.68
CA ASP A 122 -11.56 10.42 -1.68
C ASP A 122 -11.12 11.38 -2.78
N ALA A 123 -10.81 10.87 -3.99
CA ALA A 123 -10.46 11.75 -5.10
C ALA A 123 -11.74 12.25 -5.78
N LYS A 124 -11.81 13.55 -6.07
CA LYS A 124 -12.80 14.09 -7.00
C LYS A 124 -12.43 13.69 -8.42
N ALA A 125 -13.42 13.21 -9.18
CA ALA A 125 -13.28 12.94 -10.61
C ALA A 125 -14.25 13.78 -11.45
N ILE A 126 -13.88 13.92 -12.73
CA ILE A 126 -14.62 14.68 -13.73
C ILE A 126 -15.95 13.97 -14.10
N LEU A 127 -16.01 12.64 -13.98
CA LEU A 127 -17.20 11.82 -14.24
C LEU A 127 -17.83 11.30 -12.93
N PRO A 128 -19.16 11.14 -12.86
CA PRO A 128 -19.81 10.48 -11.73
C PRO A 128 -19.26 9.05 -11.57
N GLY A 129 -18.79 8.72 -10.36
CA GLY A 129 -18.01 7.51 -10.07
C GLY A 129 -16.55 7.76 -9.64
N GLY A 130 -16.22 8.98 -9.15
CA GLY A 130 -14.87 9.31 -8.72
C GLY A 130 -14.29 8.32 -7.71
N GLY A 131 -13.07 7.86 -8.01
CA GLY A 131 -12.41 6.78 -7.29
C GLY A 131 -11.69 7.23 -6.01
N SER A 132 -11.38 6.26 -5.14
CA SER A 132 -10.45 6.47 -4.04
C SER A 132 -9.02 6.55 -4.58
N GLY A 133 -8.28 7.55 -4.12
CA GLY A 133 -6.83 7.59 -4.24
C GLY A 133 -6.19 6.91 -3.04
N GLN A 134 -4.95 6.45 -3.20
CA GLN A 134 -4.14 5.91 -2.10
C GLN A 134 -2.78 6.59 -2.14
N VAL A 135 -2.28 6.97 -0.97
CA VAL A 135 -0.87 7.31 -0.78
C VAL A 135 -0.24 6.19 0.03
N THR A 136 0.92 5.73 -0.43
CA THR A 136 1.75 4.73 0.24
C THR A 136 3.11 5.36 0.52
N ARG A 137 3.68 5.04 1.69
CA ARG A 137 5.00 5.46 2.12
C ARG A 137 5.72 4.34 2.85
N CYS A 138 7.04 4.30 2.70
CA CYS A 138 7.88 3.40 3.45
C CYS A 138 8.40 4.05 4.72
N PHE A 139 8.22 3.38 5.85
CA PHE A 139 8.77 3.81 7.14
C PHE A 139 9.76 2.79 7.68
N VAL A 140 10.85 3.31 8.21
CA VAL A 140 11.82 2.58 9.02
C VAL A 140 11.68 3.06 10.45
N PHE A 141 11.26 2.15 11.32
CA PHE A 141 11.17 2.34 12.76
C PHE A 141 12.43 1.78 13.39
N THR A 142 13.13 2.59 14.16
CA THR A 142 14.32 2.19 14.91
C THR A 142 14.01 2.26 16.38
N PHE A 143 14.23 1.17 17.11
CA PHE A 143 14.02 1.07 18.55
C PHE A 143 15.34 0.70 19.23
N THR A 144 15.84 1.57 20.10
CA THR A 144 17.14 1.39 20.74
C THR A 144 16.95 1.28 22.25
N GLN A 145 17.53 0.25 22.86
CA GLN A 145 17.50 0.07 24.30
C GLN A 145 18.69 0.77 24.96
N HIS A 146 18.41 1.81 25.75
CA HIS A 146 19.43 2.56 26.48
C HIS A 146 19.53 2.08 27.93
N PRO A 147 20.73 1.65 28.40
CA PRO A 147 20.92 1.28 29.80
C PRO A 147 20.52 2.42 30.75
N GLY A 148 19.53 2.17 31.60
CA GLY A 148 19.07 3.13 32.62
C GLY A 148 18.16 4.26 32.11
N GLN A 149 17.88 4.35 30.81
CA GLN A 149 17.01 5.39 30.21
C GLN A 149 15.79 4.81 29.48
N GLY A 150 15.67 3.48 29.43
CA GLY A 150 14.53 2.81 28.80
C GLY A 150 14.71 2.64 27.29
N TRP A 151 13.59 2.50 26.59
CA TRP A 151 13.55 2.40 25.14
C TRP A 151 13.40 3.79 24.52
N THR A 152 13.92 3.94 23.31
CA THR A 152 13.69 5.14 22.49
C THR A 152 13.36 4.73 21.08
N SER A 153 12.48 5.48 20.42
CA SER A 153 12.09 5.23 19.03
C SER A 153 12.45 6.38 18.08
N ARG A 154 12.78 6.04 16.83
CA ARG A 154 12.95 6.97 15.71
C ARG A 154 12.15 6.48 14.51
N VAL A 155 11.52 7.40 13.79
CA VAL A 155 10.80 7.12 12.55
C VAL A 155 11.49 7.86 11.41
N SER A 156 11.76 7.14 10.32
CA SER A 156 12.33 7.71 9.09
C SER A 156 11.46 7.32 7.90
N GLU A 157 11.05 8.29 7.08
CA GLU A 157 10.48 8.01 5.76
C GLU A 157 11.60 7.61 4.80
N ARG A 158 11.35 6.60 3.97
CA ARG A 158 12.26 6.09 2.94
C ARG A 158 11.52 5.93 1.62
N ASP A 159 12.29 5.71 0.55
CA ASP A 159 11.75 5.35 -0.75
C ASP A 159 11.03 4.00 -0.69
N ASP A 160 10.02 3.84 -1.54
CA ASP A 160 9.18 2.64 -1.59
C ASP A 160 10.00 1.36 -1.87
N ASP A 161 11.13 1.49 -2.56
CA ASP A 161 12.08 0.41 -2.85
C ASP A 161 12.63 -0.26 -1.59
N VAL A 162 12.77 0.49 -0.49
CA VAL A 162 13.25 -0.04 0.81
C VAL A 162 12.20 -0.97 1.43
N CYS A 163 10.91 -0.68 1.25
CA CYS A 163 9.82 -1.50 1.78
C CYS A 163 9.39 -2.62 0.84
N ARG A 164 9.80 -2.61 -0.43
CA ARG A 164 9.42 -3.63 -1.42
C ARG A 164 9.71 -5.06 -0.96
N PRO A 165 10.91 -5.41 -0.44
CA PRO A 165 11.17 -6.74 0.10
C PRO A 165 10.24 -7.11 1.26
N GLY A 166 9.99 -6.15 2.16
CA GLY A 166 9.08 -6.36 3.28
C GLY A 166 7.64 -6.61 2.84
N ALA A 167 7.14 -5.86 1.85
CA ALA A 167 5.80 -6.08 1.30
C ALA A 167 5.67 -7.47 0.65
N GLU A 168 6.70 -7.91 -0.08
CA GLU A 168 6.76 -9.26 -0.65
C GLU A 168 6.74 -10.34 0.45
N ILE A 169 7.62 -10.22 1.45
CA ILE A 169 7.66 -11.12 2.61
C ILE A 169 6.30 -11.15 3.32
N GLY A 170 5.67 -9.99 3.57
CA GLY A 170 4.35 -9.92 4.19
C GLY A 170 3.26 -10.64 3.39
N GLY A 171 3.30 -10.54 2.05
CA GLY A 171 2.42 -11.28 1.15
C GLY A 171 2.67 -12.80 1.21
N LEU A 172 3.94 -13.21 1.17
CA LEU A 172 4.36 -14.61 1.28
C LEU A 172 3.99 -15.22 2.64
N VAL A 173 4.14 -14.48 3.73
CA VAL A 173 3.75 -14.90 5.08
C VAL A 173 2.25 -15.12 5.17
N ARG A 174 1.44 -14.21 4.60
CA ARG A 174 -0.02 -14.39 4.54
C ARG A 174 -0.40 -15.63 3.73
N LEU A 175 0.27 -15.85 2.60
CA LEU A 175 0.09 -17.07 1.80
C LEU A 175 0.45 -18.33 2.60
N ALA A 176 1.59 -18.31 3.30
CA ALA A 176 2.05 -19.42 4.13
C ALA A 176 1.08 -19.69 5.30
N GLN A 177 0.59 -18.64 5.96
CA GLN A 177 -0.41 -18.72 7.02
C GLN A 177 -1.69 -19.39 6.52
N THR A 178 -2.22 -18.98 5.37
CA THR A 178 -3.40 -19.61 4.74
C THR A 178 -3.15 -21.09 4.45
N ARG A 179 -2.00 -21.41 3.85
CA ARG A 179 -1.65 -22.79 3.48
C ARG A 179 -1.51 -23.67 4.73
N ILE A 180 -0.73 -23.26 5.73
CA ILE A 180 -0.55 -23.98 6.99
C ILE A 180 -1.88 -24.15 7.72
N SER A 181 -2.77 -23.16 7.66
CA SER A 181 -4.12 -23.26 8.27
C SER A 181 -4.97 -24.36 7.59
N SER A 182 -4.86 -24.47 6.27
CA SER A 182 -5.61 -25.45 5.45
C SER A 182 -5.05 -26.87 5.46
N MET A 183 -3.87 -27.11 6.01
CA MET A 183 -3.28 -28.46 6.04
C MET A 183 -4.01 -29.38 7.03
N TYR A 184 -3.99 -30.69 6.81
CA TYR A 184 -4.41 -31.63 7.86
C TYR A 184 -3.33 -31.77 8.93
N ALA A 185 -3.72 -32.14 10.14
CA ALA A 185 -2.77 -32.34 11.24
C ALA A 185 -1.70 -33.38 10.89
N GLN A 186 -2.05 -34.46 10.19
CA GLN A 186 -1.07 -35.44 9.71
C GLN A 186 -0.04 -34.87 8.72
N ASP A 187 -0.40 -33.84 7.95
CA ASP A 187 0.44 -33.26 6.92
C ASP A 187 1.37 -32.17 7.46
N LEU A 188 1.15 -31.71 8.70
CA LEU A 188 2.02 -30.77 9.42
C LEU A 188 3.33 -31.46 9.86
N THR A 189 4.10 -31.89 8.87
CA THR A 189 5.46 -32.39 8.96
C THR A 189 6.37 -31.46 8.16
N ARG A 190 7.69 -31.52 8.39
CA ARG A 190 8.64 -30.68 7.63
C ARG A 190 8.48 -30.84 6.11
N ALA A 191 8.39 -32.07 5.63
CA ALA A 191 8.23 -32.36 4.20
C ALA A 191 6.85 -31.91 3.67
N GLY A 192 5.78 -32.17 4.43
CA GLY A 192 4.42 -31.75 4.04
C GLY A 192 4.29 -30.24 3.96
N VAL A 193 4.80 -29.51 4.95
CA VAL A 193 4.80 -28.04 4.96
C VAL A 193 5.68 -27.50 3.82
N GLN A 194 6.87 -28.05 3.61
CA GLN A 194 7.75 -27.61 2.52
C GLN A 194 7.07 -27.78 1.15
N LYS A 195 6.41 -28.92 0.91
CA LYS A 195 5.65 -29.18 -0.31
C LYS A 195 4.47 -28.22 -0.47
N ALA A 196 3.75 -27.92 0.61
CA ALA A 196 2.62 -26.99 0.58
C ALA A 196 3.07 -25.54 0.32
N LEU A 197 4.13 -25.08 0.96
CA LEU A 197 4.65 -23.72 0.79
C LEU A 197 5.37 -23.54 -0.54
N ASN A 198 6.02 -24.59 -1.04
CA ASN A 198 6.84 -24.52 -2.24
C ASN A 198 6.48 -25.61 -3.27
N PRO A 199 5.28 -25.58 -3.87
CA PRO A 199 4.86 -26.60 -4.83
C PRO A 199 5.65 -26.54 -6.14
N THR A 200 6.25 -25.40 -6.47
CA THR A 200 6.96 -25.16 -7.74
C THR A 200 8.48 -25.12 -7.60
N GLY A 201 9.02 -25.36 -6.40
CA GLY A 201 10.47 -25.36 -6.14
C GLY A 201 11.12 -23.96 -6.13
N ARG A 202 10.36 -22.87 -6.05
CA ARG A 202 10.89 -21.51 -5.92
C ARG A 202 11.48 -21.27 -4.53
N ARG A 203 12.58 -20.52 -4.41
CA ARG A 203 13.32 -20.32 -3.15
C ARG A 203 12.68 -19.34 -2.15
N SER A 204 11.37 -19.09 -2.22
CA SER A 204 10.69 -18.12 -1.33
C SER A 204 10.46 -18.63 0.09
N PHE A 205 10.48 -19.95 0.30
CA PHE A 205 10.25 -20.58 1.59
C PHE A 205 11.24 -21.71 1.85
N GLU A 206 11.90 -21.67 3.00
CA GLU A 206 12.70 -22.77 3.52
C GLU A 206 12.21 -23.18 4.91
N VAL A 207 11.64 -24.38 5.02
CA VAL A 207 11.16 -24.91 6.30
C VAL A 207 12.32 -25.51 7.10
N LYS A 208 12.66 -24.85 8.21
CA LYS A 208 13.75 -25.27 9.09
C LYS A 208 13.31 -26.34 10.07
N SER A 209 12.17 -26.14 10.74
CA SER A 209 11.66 -27.08 11.73
C SER A 209 10.14 -27.09 11.81
N VAL A 210 9.60 -28.23 12.27
CA VAL A 210 8.19 -28.41 12.63
C VAL A 210 8.17 -29.15 13.95
N VAL A 211 7.65 -28.51 14.99
CA VAL A 211 7.60 -29.04 16.36
C VAL A 211 6.15 -29.19 16.75
N ARG A 212 5.75 -30.42 17.10
CA ARG A 212 4.43 -30.71 17.64
C ARG A 212 4.52 -30.81 19.16
N GLN A 213 3.79 -29.94 19.83
CA GLN A 213 3.51 -30.01 21.26
C GLN A 213 2.03 -30.35 21.42
N ARG A 214 1.65 -30.92 22.57
CA ARG A 214 0.32 -31.54 22.83
C ARG A 214 -0.83 -30.90 22.04
N ASP A 215 -0.98 -29.58 22.19
CA ASP A 215 -2.13 -28.85 21.64
C ASP A 215 -1.74 -27.84 20.55
N THR A 216 -0.48 -27.82 20.10
CA THR A 216 0.02 -26.83 19.13
C THR A 216 1.11 -27.39 18.24
N THR A 217 1.05 -27.08 16.95
CA THR A 217 2.17 -27.28 16.03
C THR A 217 2.80 -25.93 15.69
N THR A 218 4.11 -25.85 15.87
CA THR A 218 4.93 -24.69 15.54
C THR A 218 5.81 -25.02 14.34
N VAL A 219 5.81 -24.15 13.34
CA VAL A 219 6.61 -24.27 12.11
C VAL A 219 7.53 -23.07 12.01
N SER A 220 8.84 -23.30 11.92
CA SER A 220 9.82 -22.25 11.65
C SER A 220 10.22 -22.26 10.18
N VAL A 221 10.04 -21.11 9.51
CA VAL A 221 10.26 -20.94 8.07
C VAL A 221 11.08 -19.69 7.82
N VAL A 222 12.13 -19.80 7.01
CA VAL A 222 12.78 -18.63 6.41
C VAL A 222 11.98 -18.22 5.20
N VAL A 223 11.56 -16.96 5.16
CA VAL A 223 10.84 -16.36 4.04
C VAL A 223 11.77 -15.37 3.33
N SER A 224 11.97 -15.57 2.03
CA SER A 224 12.92 -14.80 1.23
C SER A 224 12.21 -13.99 0.16
N SER A 225 12.60 -12.73 -0.01
CA SER A 225 12.19 -11.91 -1.16
C SER A 225 12.98 -12.27 -2.42
N SER A 226 12.35 -12.14 -3.59
CA SER A 226 12.96 -12.50 -4.88
C SER A 226 13.96 -11.48 -5.42
N GLY A 227 13.99 -10.27 -4.86
CA GLY A 227 14.86 -9.16 -5.27
C GLY A 227 16.12 -9.00 -4.40
N ALA A 228 16.24 -7.86 -3.69
CA ALA A 228 17.26 -7.71 -2.66
C ALA A 228 17.09 -8.86 -1.64
N ALA A 229 18.15 -9.63 -1.40
CA ALA A 229 18.10 -10.82 -0.56
C ALA A 229 17.85 -10.44 0.90
N VAL A 230 16.58 -10.21 1.24
CA VAL A 230 16.12 -10.07 2.61
C VAL A 230 15.46 -11.39 2.98
N ASP A 231 16.01 -12.00 4.01
CA ASP A 231 15.47 -13.21 4.61
C ASP A 231 14.91 -12.84 5.98
N GLN A 232 13.68 -13.27 6.25
CA GLN A 232 13.07 -13.12 7.57
C GLN A 232 12.62 -14.47 8.08
N CYS A 233 13.04 -14.78 9.30
CA CYS A 233 12.54 -15.93 10.03
C CYS A 233 11.14 -15.67 10.54
N TYR A 234 10.25 -16.64 10.33
CA TYR A 234 8.88 -16.62 10.80
C TYR A 234 8.53 -17.90 11.55
N ARG A 235 7.86 -17.71 12.68
CA ARG A 235 7.26 -18.77 13.49
C ARG A 235 5.76 -18.78 13.24
N PHE A 236 5.28 -19.86 12.63
CA PHE A 236 3.87 -20.11 12.46
C PHE A 236 3.38 -21.03 13.57
N THR A 237 2.36 -20.61 14.31
CA THR A 237 1.78 -21.43 15.37
C THR A 237 0.34 -21.74 15.03
N ARG A 238 0.01 -23.03 14.98
CA ARG A 238 -1.34 -23.51 14.75
C ARG A 238 -1.76 -24.37 15.95
N PRO A 239 -2.91 -24.08 16.58
CA PRO A 239 -3.50 -25.00 17.54
C PRO A 239 -3.74 -26.37 16.88
N ALA A 240 -3.73 -27.43 17.66
CA ALA A 240 -4.08 -28.77 17.20
C ALA A 240 -5.53 -29.11 17.65
N PRO A 241 -6.58 -28.54 17.02
CA PRO A 241 -7.95 -28.94 17.33
C PRO A 241 -8.25 -30.27 16.62
N GLY A 242 -8.08 -31.39 17.32
CA GLY A 242 -8.39 -32.73 16.78
C GLY A 242 -7.81 -32.99 15.38
N ASP A 243 -8.50 -33.80 14.58
CA ASP A 243 -8.03 -34.22 13.24
C ASP A 243 -8.24 -33.15 12.14
N GLY A 244 -8.61 -31.92 12.53
CA GLY A 244 -9.15 -30.89 11.63
C GLY A 244 -8.16 -29.80 11.20
N GLN A 245 -8.61 -28.98 10.24
CA GLN A 245 -8.00 -27.70 9.87
C GLN A 245 -8.17 -26.67 11.01
N GLY A 246 -7.29 -25.66 11.08
CA GLY A 246 -7.35 -24.66 12.15
C GLY A 246 -6.57 -23.39 11.85
N PRO A 247 -6.90 -22.26 12.51
CA PRO A 247 -6.23 -20.99 12.25
C PRO A 247 -4.76 -21.05 12.64
N ALA A 248 -3.87 -20.60 11.75
CA ALA A 248 -2.47 -20.38 12.08
C ALA A 248 -2.23 -18.89 12.40
N THR A 249 -1.32 -18.63 13.31
CA THR A 249 -0.72 -17.31 13.57
C THR A 249 0.68 -17.27 12.98
N ALA A 250 1.22 -16.09 12.66
CA ALA A 250 2.56 -15.91 12.15
C ALA A 250 3.21 -14.72 12.85
N VAL A 251 4.40 -14.93 13.41
CA VAL A 251 5.18 -13.90 14.10
C VAL A 251 6.62 -13.96 13.58
N PRO A 252 7.25 -12.83 13.21
CA PRO A 252 8.66 -12.83 12.88
C PRO A 252 9.49 -13.25 14.09
N ALA A 253 10.56 -13.98 13.85
CA ALA A 253 11.52 -14.42 14.83
C ALA A 253 12.92 -13.97 14.42
N SER A 254 13.81 -13.80 15.38
CA SER A 254 15.21 -13.48 15.13
C SER A 254 15.97 -14.64 14.48
N SER A 255 15.49 -15.88 14.69
CA SER A 255 16.12 -17.09 14.18
C SER A 255 15.11 -18.20 13.88
N CYS A 256 15.58 -19.11 13.02
CA CYS A 256 15.00 -20.38 12.66
C CYS A 256 16.11 -21.43 12.80
#